data_AF-A0A0C3A837-F1
#
_entry.id   AF-A0A0C3A837-F1
#
_cell.length_a   1.000
_cell.length_b   1.000
_cell.length_c   1.000
_cell.angle_alpha   90.00
_cell.angle_beta   90.00
_cell.angle_gamma   90.00
#
_symmetry.space_group_name_H-M   'P 1'
#
loop_
_entity.id
_entity.type
_entity.pdbx_description
1 polymer ?
#
loop_
_entity_poly.entity_id
_entity_poly.type
_entity_poly.pdbx_seq_one_letter_code
_entity_poly.pdbx_strand_id
1 'polypeptide(L)'
;MHQGHPDGVSLLGFLSIPKGIINISFDSRYSNALYYIIAEQNYANDPEFRKFRHHLFHTTLEAILEIFKPVMEEPEVVKCPDGHLHRAVYGLGPYIADYPEQCLLSCIVQGWCPKCLAHGLNLDSDDPQLVCCCHELSRAFIQSLTIKELWNDYGIVDGILPFTANFPHADIHELIAPDILHQLIKGTFKDHLVTWIEKYFEITLAKGLQKRKWQKLIIGAIIYFDSS
;
A
#
# COMPACT_ATOMS: atom_id res chain seq x y z
N MET A 1 -33.62 14.22 -17.59
CA MET A 1 -32.57 13.77 -18.55
C MET A 1 -31.27 14.44 -18.14
N HIS A 2 -30.50 13.81 -17.25
CA HIS A 2 -29.14 14.25 -16.96
C HIS A 2 -28.24 13.61 -18.02
N GLN A 3 -27.67 14.41 -18.91
CA GLN A 3 -26.61 13.95 -19.81
C GLN A 3 -25.39 13.62 -18.94
N GLY A 4 -25.03 12.33 -18.87
CA GLY A 4 -23.77 11.89 -18.30
C GLY A 4 -22.60 12.39 -19.16
N HIS A 5 -21.49 12.73 -18.50
CA HIS A 5 -20.28 13.20 -19.16
C HIS A 5 -19.80 12.17 -20.21
N PRO A 6 -19.48 12.57 -21.46
CA PRO A 6 -19.20 11.65 -22.56
C PRO A 6 -17.88 10.88 -22.45
N ASP A 7 -16.99 11.31 -21.55
CA ASP A 7 -15.68 10.72 -21.32
C ASP A 7 -15.58 10.28 -19.86
N GLY A 8 -15.52 8.98 -19.62
CA GLY A 8 -15.46 8.39 -18.27
C GLY A 8 -14.31 7.40 -18.15
N VAL A 9 -13.48 7.57 -17.11
CA VAL A 9 -12.50 6.55 -16.71
C VAL A 9 -13.24 5.44 -15.96
N SER A 10 -13.12 4.21 -16.43
CA SER A 10 -13.69 3.04 -15.79
C SER A 10 -12.58 2.26 -15.07
N LEU A 11 -12.64 2.19 -13.74
CA LEU A 11 -11.61 1.50 -12.95
C LEU A 11 -11.74 -0.02 -13.11
N LEU A 12 -10.65 -0.69 -13.47
CA LEU A 12 -10.51 -2.15 -13.46
C LEU A 12 -10.30 -2.64 -12.01
N GLY A 13 -11.37 -2.57 -11.20
CA GLY A 13 -11.46 -3.17 -9.87
C GLY A 13 -10.49 -2.61 -8.81
N PHE A 14 -10.67 -3.06 -7.56
CA PHE A 14 -9.72 -2.80 -6.48
C PHE A 14 -8.54 -3.76 -6.61
N LEU A 15 -7.31 -3.22 -6.70
CA LEU A 15 -6.10 -4.03 -6.62
C LEU A 15 -5.84 -4.37 -5.15
N SER A 16 -6.55 -5.38 -4.65
CA SER A 16 -6.15 -6.06 -3.42
C SER A 16 -5.34 -7.27 -3.81
N ILE A 17 -4.02 -7.14 -3.95
CA ILE A 17 -3.16 -8.32 -4.05
C ILE A 17 -3.15 -8.92 -2.64
N PRO A 18 -3.74 -10.10 -2.41
CA PRO A 18 -3.64 -10.77 -1.14
C PRO A 18 -2.15 -10.92 -0.82
N LYS A 19 -1.75 -10.61 0.42
CA LYS A 19 -0.37 -10.77 0.90
C LYS A 19 0.23 -12.17 0.63
N GLY A 20 -0.60 -13.16 0.26
CA GLY A 20 -0.20 -14.48 -0.19
C GLY A 20 -0.03 -14.70 -1.70
N ILE A 21 -0.39 -13.78 -2.61
CA ILE A 21 -0.24 -13.97 -4.08
C ILE A 21 1.20 -13.71 -4.55
N ILE A 22 2.02 -12.99 -3.77
CA ILE A 22 3.49 -12.98 -3.93
C ILE A 22 4.10 -14.30 -3.40
N ASN A 23 3.31 -15.28 -2.92
CA ASN A 23 3.68 -16.67 -3.12
C ASN A 23 3.21 -17.05 -4.51
N ILE A 24 4.05 -16.76 -5.51
CA ILE A 24 3.83 -17.20 -6.87
C ILE A 24 3.62 -18.71 -6.82
N SER A 25 2.38 -19.15 -7.00
CA SER A 25 2.04 -20.56 -7.20
C SER A 25 2.49 -20.93 -8.61
N PHE A 26 3.80 -21.04 -8.80
CA PHE A 26 4.38 -21.78 -9.91
C PHE A 26 4.05 -23.25 -9.67
N ASP A 27 3.30 -23.83 -10.60
CA ASP A 27 3.06 -25.27 -10.88
C ASP A 27 3.33 -26.25 -9.71
N SER A 28 2.32 -27.05 -9.36
CA SER A 28 2.23 -27.97 -8.22
C SER A 28 3.21 -29.17 -8.24
N ARG A 29 4.42 -29.01 -8.79
CA ARG A 29 5.41 -30.08 -8.96
C ARG A 29 6.78 -29.82 -8.32
N TYR A 30 7.00 -28.67 -7.68
CA TYR A 30 8.23 -28.47 -6.90
C TYR A 30 7.96 -27.97 -5.47
N SER A 31 8.50 -28.72 -4.52
CA SER A 31 8.56 -28.46 -3.09
C SER A 31 9.40 -27.20 -2.77
N ASN A 32 8.95 -26.00 -3.17
CA ASN A 32 9.75 -24.77 -3.10
C ASN A 32 9.25 -23.71 -2.12
N ALA A 33 8.05 -23.85 -1.52
CA ALA A 33 7.60 -22.92 -0.47
C ALA A 33 8.56 -22.92 0.73
N LEU A 34 9.09 -24.09 1.11
CA LEU A 34 10.09 -24.23 2.16
C LEU A 34 11.43 -23.56 1.80
N TYR A 35 11.88 -23.65 0.55
CA TYR A 35 13.15 -23.03 0.12
C TYR A 35 13.07 -21.51 0.12
N TYR A 36 11.94 -20.94 -0.32
CA TYR A 36 11.67 -19.50 -0.25
C TYR A 36 11.62 -18.99 1.20
N ILE A 37 10.91 -19.69 2.10
CA ILE A 37 10.83 -19.31 3.53
C ILE A 37 12.20 -19.42 4.23
N ILE A 38 13.01 -20.43 3.88
CA ILE A 38 14.36 -20.61 4.43
C ILE A 38 15.31 -19.51 3.91
N ALA A 39 15.23 -19.14 2.63
CA ALA A 39 15.98 -18.02 2.08
C ALA A 39 15.55 -16.68 2.73
N GLU A 40 14.26 -16.50 3.02
CA GLU A 40 13.75 -15.35 3.76
C GLU A 40 14.36 -15.21 5.15
N GLN A 41 14.46 -16.29 5.91
CA GLN A 41 15.04 -16.24 7.26
C GLN A 41 16.56 -16.03 7.27
N ASN A 42 17.27 -16.64 6.31
CA ASN A 42 18.75 -16.61 6.32
C ASN A 42 19.33 -15.30 5.75
N TYR A 43 18.63 -14.61 4.87
CA TYR A 43 19.10 -13.39 4.20
C TYR A 43 18.26 -12.14 4.50
N ALA A 44 17.35 -12.20 5.48
CA ALA A 44 16.45 -11.10 5.85
C ALA A 44 17.15 -9.73 6.02
N ASN A 45 18.38 -9.75 6.54
CA ASN A 45 19.15 -8.55 6.86
C ASN A 45 20.15 -8.13 5.78
N ASP A 46 20.30 -8.91 4.69
CA ASP A 46 21.21 -8.58 3.61
C ASP A 46 20.65 -7.41 2.76
N PRO A 47 21.33 -6.24 2.69
CA PRO A 47 20.89 -5.10 1.89
C PRO A 47 20.69 -5.43 0.41
N GLU A 48 21.56 -6.26 -0.18
CA GLU A 48 21.47 -6.64 -1.59
C GLU A 48 20.25 -7.52 -1.84
N PHE A 49 19.98 -8.47 -0.93
CA PHE A 49 18.80 -9.32 -1.02
C PHE A 49 17.50 -8.53 -0.87
N ARG A 50 17.45 -7.54 0.04
CA ARG A 50 16.29 -6.64 0.17
C ARG A 50 16.07 -5.82 -1.10
N LYS A 51 17.13 -5.27 -1.68
CA LYS A 51 17.07 -4.56 -2.97
C LYS A 51 16.56 -5.47 -4.08
N PHE A 52 17.09 -6.68 -4.19
CA PHE A 52 16.64 -7.68 -5.17
C PHE A 52 15.15 -8.00 -5.01
N ARG A 53 14.66 -8.21 -3.79
CA ARG A 53 13.24 -8.46 -3.52
C ARG A 53 12.34 -7.30 -3.96
N HIS A 54 12.75 -6.06 -3.68
CA HIS A 54 12.01 -4.89 -4.15
C HIS A 54 11.94 -4.86 -5.68
N HIS A 55 13.06 -5.10 -6.37
CA HIS A 55 13.09 -5.17 -7.84
C HIS A 55 12.19 -6.27 -8.37
N LEU A 56 12.31 -7.48 -7.82
CA LEU A 56 11.50 -8.61 -8.23
C LEU A 56 10.00 -8.32 -8.04
N PHE A 57 9.61 -7.70 -6.93
CA PHE A 57 8.24 -7.32 -6.66
C PHE A 57 7.68 -6.37 -7.73
N HIS A 58 8.35 -5.23 -7.97
CA HIS A 58 7.86 -4.24 -8.94
C HIS A 58 7.88 -4.75 -10.37
N THR A 59 8.95 -5.42 -10.80
CA THR A 59 9.04 -5.98 -12.16
C THR A 59 8.01 -7.08 -12.38
N THR A 60 7.70 -7.89 -11.37
CA THR A 60 6.66 -8.93 -11.49
C THR A 60 5.28 -8.32 -11.66
N LEU A 61 4.93 -7.30 -10.85
CA LEU A 61 3.63 -6.64 -10.96
C LEU A 61 3.47 -5.89 -12.28
N GLU A 62 4.52 -5.20 -12.73
CA GLU A 62 4.53 -4.58 -14.05
C GLU A 62 4.29 -5.62 -15.15
N ALA A 63 5.03 -6.74 -15.15
CA ALA A 63 4.88 -7.78 -16.16
C ALA A 63 3.48 -8.43 -16.16
N ILE A 64 2.87 -8.63 -14.99
CA ILE A 64 1.51 -9.19 -14.87
C ILE A 64 0.48 -8.20 -15.43
N LEU A 65 0.63 -6.92 -15.12
CA LEU A 65 -0.33 -5.88 -15.49
C LEU A 65 -0.12 -5.33 -16.89
N GLU A 66 1.03 -5.60 -17.54
CA GLU A 66 1.40 -5.12 -18.88
C GLU A 66 0.27 -5.31 -19.91
N ILE A 67 -0.47 -6.42 -19.79
CA ILE A 67 -1.61 -6.76 -20.65
C ILE A 67 -2.71 -5.69 -20.68
N PHE A 68 -2.79 -4.84 -19.66
CA PHE A 68 -3.78 -3.78 -19.56
C PHE A 68 -3.36 -2.47 -20.23
N LYS A 69 -2.07 -2.24 -20.52
CA LYS A 69 -1.62 -0.96 -21.09
C LYS A 69 -2.40 -0.52 -22.34
N PRO A 70 -2.71 -1.39 -23.32
CA PRO A 70 -3.45 -0.96 -24.51
C PRO A 70 -4.83 -0.38 -24.21
N VAL A 71 -5.57 -0.99 -23.28
CA VAL A 71 -6.93 -0.54 -22.89
C VAL A 71 -6.92 0.66 -21.93
N MET A 72 -5.74 1.03 -21.42
CA MET A 72 -5.52 2.22 -20.61
C MET A 72 -5.05 3.43 -21.43
N GLU A 73 -4.52 3.21 -22.64
CA GLU A 73 -4.13 4.27 -23.58
C GLU A 73 -5.26 4.59 -24.57
N GLU A 74 -5.87 3.55 -25.15
CA GLU A 74 -6.90 3.71 -26.19
C GLU A 74 -8.31 3.44 -25.64
N PRO A 75 -9.24 4.40 -25.73
CA PRO A 75 -10.60 4.21 -25.25
C PRO A 75 -11.38 3.20 -26.09
N GLU A 76 -12.02 2.22 -25.44
CA GLU A 76 -12.91 1.24 -26.07
C GLU A 76 -14.38 1.68 -26.02
N VAL A 77 -15.17 1.27 -27.02
CA VAL A 77 -16.61 1.54 -27.03
C VAL A 77 -17.34 0.48 -26.21
N VAL A 78 -17.93 0.90 -25.09
CA VAL A 78 -18.62 0.01 -24.15
C VAL A 78 -20.10 0.39 -24.08
N LYS A 79 -20.97 -0.62 -24.01
CA LYS A 79 -22.40 -0.40 -23.79
C LYS A 79 -22.68 -0.28 -22.30
N CYS A 80 -23.07 0.91 -21.86
CA CYS A 80 -23.43 1.18 -20.48
C CYS A 80 -24.79 0.56 -20.11
N PRO A 81 -25.06 0.34 -18.80
CA PRO A 81 -26.33 -0.23 -18.32
C PRO A 81 -27.59 0.58 -18.69
N ASP A 82 -27.42 1.86 -19.00
CA ASP A 82 -28.49 2.75 -19.48
C ASP A 82 -28.83 2.56 -20.97
N GLY A 83 -28.10 1.68 -21.66
CA GLY A 83 -28.30 1.33 -23.07
C GLY A 83 -27.49 2.16 -24.06
N HIS A 84 -26.76 3.20 -23.61
CA HIS A 84 -25.94 4.05 -24.47
C HIS A 84 -24.53 3.49 -24.66
N LEU A 85 -23.88 3.85 -25.77
CA LEU A 85 -22.50 3.49 -26.09
C LEU A 85 -21.57 4.64 -25.71
N HIS A 86 -20.65 4.41 -24.78
CA HIS A 86 -19.68 5.40 -24.33
C HIS A 86 -18.26 4.93 -24.67
N ARG A 87 -17.31 5.88 -24.73
CA ARG A 87 -15.89 5.56 -24.80
C ARG A 87 -15.35 5.44 -23.38
N ALA A 88 -14.78 4.31 -23.04
CA ALA A 88 -14.20 4.05 -21.73
C ALA A 88 -12.69 3.84 -21.87
N VAL A 89 -11.93 4.56 -21.06
CA VAL A 89 -10.51 4.25 -20.79
C VAL A 89 -10.48 3.50 -19.47
N TYR A 90 -9.69 2.43 -19.42
CA TYR A 90 -9.53 1.69 -18.19
C TYR A 90 -8.36 2.22 -17.36
N GLY A 91 -8.49 2.14 -16.04
CA GLY A 91 -7.45 2.55 -15.10
C GLY A 91 -7.26 1.52 -14.00
N LEU A 92 -6.08 1.51 -13.38
CA LEU A 92 -5.85 0.72 -12.17
C LEU A 92 -6.62 1.37 -11.01
N GLY A 93 -7.36 0.57 -10.24
CA GLY A 93 -8.07 1.08 -9.07
C GLY A 93 -7.14 1.28 -7.85
N PRO A 94 -7.69 1.86 -6.77
CA PRO A 94 -6.91 2.10 -5.56
C PRO A 94 -6.31 0.83 -4.97
N TYR A 95 -5.08 0.93 -4.48
CA TYR A 95 -4.41 -0.15 -3.77
C TYR A 95 -4.53 0.10 -2.26
N ILE A 96 -5.30 -0.73 -1.57
CA ILE A 96 -5.50 -0.64 -0.13
C ILE A 96 -4.39 -1.44 0.56
N ALA A 97 -3.54 -0.76 1.32
CA ALA A 97 -2.36 -1.35 1.94
C ALA A 97 -2.11 -0.83 3.36
N ASP A 98 -1.43 -1.63 4.19
CA ASP A 98 -0.88 -1.13 5.46
C ASP A 98 0.38 -0.28 5.22
N TYR A 99 0.87 0.43 6.25
CA TYR A 99 1.90 1.44 6.04
C TYR A 99 3.23 0.89 5.48
N PRO A 100 3.77 -0.24 5.99
CA PRO A 100 4.96 -0.86 5.39
C PRO A 100 4.75 -1.25 3.93
N GLU A 101 3.57 -1.78 3.57
CA GLU A 101 3.25 -2.14 2.19
C GLU A 101 3.06 -0.90 1.30
N GLN A 102 2.47 0.19 1.81
CA GLN A 102 2.41 1.48 1.10
C GLN A 102 3.81 2.01 0.76
N CYS A 103 4.75 1.94 1.71
CA CYS A 103 6.14 2.34 1.48
C CYS A 103 6.81 1.50 0.38
N LEU A 104 6.57 0.17 0.39
CA LEU A 104 7.05 -0.72 -0.67
C LEU A 104 6.46 -0.33 -2.04
N LEU A 105 5.13 -0.19 -2.13
CA LEU A 105 4.42 0.12 -3.37
C LEU A 105 4.86 1.45 -3.99
N SER A 106 5.06 2.47 -3.16
CA SER A 106 5.45 3.82 -3.59
C SER A 106 6.96 4.03 -3.72
N CYS A 107 7.79 3.01 -3.43
CA CYS A 107 9.24 3.13 -3.37
C CYS A 107 9.73 4.24 -2.41
N ILE A 108 9.04 4.35 -1.26
CA ILE A 108 9.32 5.33 -0.20
C ILE A 108 9.96 4.66 1.01
N VAL A 109 10.88 5.36 1.66
CA VAL A 109 11.55 4.93 2.88
C VAL A 109 10.56 5.00 4.05
N GLN A 110 10.50 3.95 4.87
CA GLN A 110 9.65 3.96 6.08
C GLN A 110 10.00 5.14 6.98
N GLY A 111 8.96 5.78 7.52
CA GLY A 111 9.06 7.04 8.24
C GLY A 111 8.69 8.26 7.40
N TRP A 112 8.54 8.13 6.08
CA TRP A 112 8.07 9.20 5.18
C TRP A 112 6.64 8.99 4.72
N CYS A 113 5.99 10.07 4.27
CA CYS A 113 4.65 9.99 3.71
C CYS A 113 4.69 9.39 2.29
N PRO A 114 3.86 8.39 1.95
CA PRO A 114 3.81 7.85 0.61
C PRO A 114 3.08 8.75 -0.39
N LYS A 115 2.43 9.83 0.07
CA LYS A 115 1.66 10.76 -0.78
C LYS A 115 2.33 12.11 -0.99
N CYS A 116 3.25 12.51 -0.12
CA CYS A 116 3.90 13.81 -0.17
C CYS A 116 5.31 13.75 0.41
N LEU A 117 6.09 14.81 0.24
CA LEU A 117 7.48 14.87 0.72
C LEU A 117 7.63 15.08 2.24
N ALA A 118 6.56 14.94 3.04
CA ALA A 118 6.67 15.09 4.50
C ALA A 118 7.34 13.88 5.16
N HIS A 119 8.24 14.17 6.09
CA HIS A 119 8.68 13.21 7.09
C HIS A 119 7.56 12.94 8.12
N GLY A 120 7.46 11.71 8.61
CA GLY A 120 6.38 11.23 9.49
C GLY A 120 6.29 11.92 10.86
N LEU A 121 7.35 12.64 11.26
CA LEU A 121 7.35 13.48 12.45
C LEU A 121 6.83 14.91 12.19
N ASN A 122 6.55 15.26 10.94
CA ASN A 122 6.16 16.60 10.51
C ASN A 122 4.90 16.60 9.63
N LEU A 123 4.01 15.61 9.83
CA LEU A 123 2.79 15.44 9.04
C LEU A 123 1.76 16.56 9.28
N ASP A 124 1.77 17.18 10.47
CA ASP A 124 0.85 18.24 10.86
C ASP A 124 1.37 19.65 10.51
N SER A 125 2.45 19.75 9.74
CA SER A 125 2.92 21.05 9.28
C SER A 125 1.92 21.61 8.28
N ASP A 126 1.34 22.76 8.60
CA ASP A 126 0.54 23.58 7.67
C ASP A 126 1.43 24.22 6.58
N ASP A 127 2.48 23.52 6.14
CA ASP A 127 3.41 24.02 5.13
C ASP A 127 2.68 24.11 3.78
N PRO A 128 2.45 25.31 3.24
CA PRO A 128 1.81 25.49 1.95
C PRO A 128 2.62 24.89 0.79
N GLN A 129 3.88 24.50 1.05
CA GLN A 129 4.79 23.89 0.07
C GLN A 129 4.81 22.37 0.13
N LEU A 130 3.85 21.72 0.80
CA LEU A 130 3.77 20.26 0.83
C LEU A 130 3.50 19.72 -0.59
N VAL A 131 4.57 19.36 -1.29
CA VAL A 131 4.52 18.83 -2.65
C VAL A 131 4.02 17.38 -2.59
N CYS A 132 2.95 17.09 -3.34
CA CYS A 132 2.50 15.72 -3.57
C CYS A 132 3.56 14.94 -4.35
N CYS A 133 3.81 13.71 -3.93
CA CYS A 133 4.65 12.80 -4.69
C CYS A 133 3.94 12.42 -5.97
N CYS A 134 4.70 12.30 -7.06
CA CYS A 134 4.25 11.74 -8.32
C CYS A 134 5.43 11.06 -9.02
N HIS A 135 5.14 10.25 -10.03
CA HIS A 135 6.19 9.55 -10.78
C HIS A 135 7.20 10.50 -11.45
N GLU A 136 6.77 11.65 -11.97
CA GLU A 136 7.63 12.64 -12.60
C GLU A 136 8.60 13.26 -11.62
N LEU A 137 8.13 13.60 -10.41
CA LEU A 137 8.95 14.13 -9.33
C LEU A 137 10.01 13.10 -8.90
N SER A 138 9.57 11.87 -8.65
CA SER A 138 10.47 10.77 -8.26
C SER A 138 11.55 10.53 -9.33
N ARG A 139 11.16 10.54 -10.62
CA ARG A 139 12.11 10.39 -11.73
C ARG A 139 13.11 11.56 -11.81
N ALA A 140 12.63 12.79 -11.66
CA ALA A 140 13.49 13.97 -11.67
C ALA A 140 14.49 13.97 -10.51
N PHE A 141 14.07 13.56 -9.31
CA PHE A 141 14.93 13.48 -8.13
C PHE A 141 15.97 12.37 -8.29
N ILE A 142 15.57 11.18 -8.73
CA ILE A 142 16.50 10.06 -8.97
C ILE A 142 17.59 10.43 -9.99
N GLN A 143 17.26 11.26 -10.98
CA GLN A 143 18.22 11.70 -12.00
C GLN A 143 19.15 12.83 -11.55
N SER A 144 18.75 13.63 -10.54
CA SER A 144 19.44 14.87 -10.18
C SER A 144 20.15 14.83 -8.83
N LEU A 145 19.73 13.95 -7.92
CA LEU A 145 20.20 13.89 -6.54
C LEU A 145 21.06 12.65 -6.28
N THR A 146 21.90 12.72 -5.25
CA THR A 146 22.67 11.57 -4.78
C THR A 146 21.78 10.61 -3.98
N ILE A 147 22.19 9.34 -3.89
CA ILE A 147 21.50 8.31 -3.10
C ILE A 147 21.26 8.75 -1.64
N LYS A 148 22.21 9.50 -1.07
CA LYS A 148 22.11 9.98 0.32
C LYS A 148 21.06 11.08 0.47
N GLU A 149 20.98 12.01 -0.48
CA GLU A 149 19.98 13.09 -0.48
C GLU A 149 18.59 12.50 -0.70
N LEU A 150 18.43 11.60 -1.68
CA LEU A 150 17.17 10.89 -1.93
C LEU A 150 16.65 10.20 -0.66
N TRP A 151 17.52 9.46 0.02
CA TRP A 151 17.14 8.70 1.21
C TRP A 151 16.84 9.59 2.43
N ASN A 152 17.72 10.54 2.73
CA ASN A 152 17.66 11.29 3.99
C ASN A 152 16.78 12.53 3.92
N ASP A 153 16.66 13.17 2.75
CA ASP A 153 16.01 14.47 2.63
C ASP A 153 14.61 14.36 1.99
N TYR A 154 14.36 13.28 1.22
CA TYR A 154 13.10 13.07 0.49
C TYR A 154 12.45 11.71 0.71
N GLY A 155 13.14 10.78 1.39
CA GLY A 155 12.63 9.44 1.63
C GLY A 155 12.36 8.61 0.37
N ILE A 156 13.08 8.85 -0.72
CA ILE A 156 12.92 8.11 -1.98
C ILE A 156 13.96 7.00 -2.07
N VAL A 157 13.53 5.80 -2.47
CA VAL A 157 14.43 4.66 -2.69
C VAL A 157 15.06 4.76 -4.09
N ASP A 158 16.38 4.83 -4.16
CA ASP A 158 17.13 4.88 -5.42
C ASP A 158 17.12 3.56 -6.20
N GLY A 159 17.20 3.67 -7.53
CA GLY A 159 17.42 2.55 -8.45
C GLY A 159 16.17 1.78 -8.83
N ILE A 160 14.99 2.17 -8.36
CA ILE A 160 13.71 1.54 -8.69
C ILE A 160 12.59 2.58 -8.78
N LEU A 161 11.68 2.36 -9.71
CA LEU A 161 10.42 3.11 -9.79
C LEU A 161 9.25 2.18 -9.42
N PRO A 162 8.15 2.74 -8.90
CA PRO A 162 6.91 1.99 -8.70
C PRO A 162 6.50 1.23 -9.96
N PHE A 163 5.85 0.08 -9.80
CA PHE A 163 5.48 -0.78 -10.94
C PHE A 163 4.47 -0.07 -11.88
N THR A 164 3.74 0.88 -11.35
CA THR A 164 2.77 1.71 -12.07
C THR A 164 3.42 2.85 -12.87
N ALA A 165 4.73 3.10 -12.72
CA ALA A 165 5.41 4.25 -13.34
C ALA A 165 5.37 4.24 -14.87
N ASN A 166 5.14 3.09 -15.48
CA ASN A 166 5.03 2.91 -16.93
C ASN A 166 3.58 2.67 -17.40
N PHE A 167 2.58 2.86 -16.51
CA PHE A 167 1.17 2.73 -16.83
C PHE A 167 0.51 4.12 -16.90
N PRO A 168 -0.31 4.39 -17.94
CA PRO A 168 -0.99 5.68 -18.05
C PRO A 168 -2.05 5.81 -16.95
N HIS A 169 -2.26 7.03 -16.44
CA HIS A 169 -3.29 7.33 -15.44
C HIS A 169 -3.22 6.47 -14.16
N ALA A 170 -2.02 6.03 -13.78
CA ALA A 170 -1.83 5.10 -12.67
C ALA A 170 -0.79 5.59 -11.65
N ASP A 171 -0.80 6.86 -11.24
CA ASP A 171 0.16 7.32 -10.24
C ASP A 171 -0.05 6.60 -8.89
N ILE A 172 0.95 5.85 -8.41
CA ILE A 172 0.80 5.06 -7.18
C ILE A 172 0.55 5.94 -5.97
N HIS A 173 1.09 7.16 -5.95
CA HIS A 173 0.95 8.10 -4.85
C HIS A 173 -0.51 8.62 -4.75
N GLU A 174 -1.25 8.60 -5.85
CA GLU A 174 -2.69 8.87 -5.91
C GLU A 174 -3.52 7.62 -5.64
N LEU A 175 -3.10 6.47 -6.17
CA LEU A 175 -3.82 5.19 -6.08
C LEU A 175 -3.74 4.54 -4.70
N ILE A 176 -2.71 4.80 -3.89
CA ILE A 176 -2.62 4.22 -2.55
C ILE A 176 -3.74 4.74 -1.66
N ALA A 177 -4.44 3.80 -1.03
CA ALA A 177 -5.43 4.05 0.01
C ALA A 177 -4.98 3.39 1.32
N PRO A 178 -5.09 4.09 2.47
CA PRO A 178 -4.74 3.50 3.74
C PRO A 178 -5.69 2.37 4.13
N ASP A 179 -5.15 1.24 4.57
CA ASP A 179 -5.91 0.20 5.25
C ASP A 179 -6.30 0.66 6.65
N ILE A 180 -7.43 1.36 6.73
CA ILE A 180 -7.96 1.95 7.97
C ILE A 180 -8.21 0.86 9.02
N LEU A 181 -8.67 -0.33 8.61
CA LEU A 181 -8.94 -1.43 9.51
C LEU A 181 -7.66 -1.89 10.21
N HIS A 182 -6.59 -2.15 9.45
CA HIS A 182 -5.33 -2.59 10.03
C HIS A 182 -4.60 -1.48 10.79
N GLN A 183 -4.62 -0.26 10.29
CA GLN A 183 -3.86 0.83 10.91
C GLN A 183 -4.55 1.36 12.18
N LEU A 184 -5.84 1.67 12.09
CA LEU A 184 -6.56 2.35 13.17
C LEU A 184 -7.05 1.36 14.21
N ILE A 185 -7.77 0.31 13.79
CA ILE A 185 -8.43 -0.61 14.72
C ILE A 185 -7.42 -1.59 15.32
N LYS A 186 -6.57 -2.21 14.50
CA LYS A 186 -5.58 -3.17 15.00
C LYS A 186 -4.37 -2.46 15.62
N GLY A 187 -3.74 -1.53 14.90
CA GLY A 187 -2.58 -0.80 15.42
C GLY A 187 -2.92 0.07 16.63
N THR A 188 -3.78 1.08 16.45
CA THR A 188 -4.01 2.10 17.48
C THR A 188 -4.91 1.60 18.61
N PHE A 189 -6.05 1.00 18.30
CA PHE A 189 -6.98 0.55 19.34
C PHE A 189 -6.49 -0.72 20.05
N LYS A 190 -6.25 -1.81 19.32
CA LYS A 190 -5.87 -3.07 19.94
C LYS A 190 -4.45 -3.02 20.52
N ASP A 191 -3.45 -2.62 19.75
CA ASP A 191 -2.07 -2.81 20.19
C ASP A 191 -1.57 -1.70 21.13
N HIS A 192 -2.10 -0.46 21.01
CA HIS A 192 -1.72 0.64 21.91
C HIS A 192 -2.72 0.86 23.05
N LEU A 193 -4.01 1.07 22.74
CA LEU A 193 -5.00 1.47 23.75
C LEU A 193 -5.35 0.31 24.69
N VAL A 194 -5.60 -0.90 24.18
CA VAL A 194 -5.86 -2.06 25.06
C VAL A 194 -4.63 -2.39 25.91
N THR A 195 -3.44 -2.41 25.33
CA THR A 195 -2.19 -2.63 26.07
C THR A 195 -1.95 -1.59 27.15
N TRP A 196 -2.24 -0.31 26.87
CA TRP A 196 -2.13 0.76 27.86
C TRP A 196 -3.13 0.59 29.00
N ILE A 197 -4.39 0.28 28.68
CA ILE A 197 -5.43 0.00 29.69
C ILE A 197 -5.05 -1.20 30.54
N GLU A 198 -4.51 -2.27 29.95
CA GLU A 198 -4.02 -3.44 30.69
C GLU A 198 -2.92 -3.06 31.68
N LYS A 199 -1.92 -2.28 31.24
CA LYS A 199 -0.85 -1.78 32.11
C LYS A 199 -1.38 -0.89 33.22
N TYR A 200 -2.31 0.01 32.90
CA TYR A 200 -2.95 0.88 33.89
C TYR A 200 -3.64 0.07 34.98
N PHE A 201 -4.44 -0.94 34.60
CA PHE A 201 -5.10 -1.82 35.56
C PHE A 201 -4.12 -2.66 36.40
N GLU A 202 -3.01 -3.13 35.82
CA GLU A 202 -1.97 -3.84 36.55
C GLU A 202 -1.29 -2.96 37.62
N ILE A 203 -1.19 -1.64 37.37
CA ILE A 203 -0.62 -0.65 38.30
C ILE A 203 -1.63 -0.21 39.36
N THR A 204 -2.87 0.09 38.98
CA THR A 204 -3.87 0.72 39.86
C THR A 204 -4.68 -0.29 40.68
N LEU A 205 -4.92 -1.49 40.16
CA LEU A 205 -5.69 -2.53 40.83
C LEU A 205 -4.76 -3.69 41.19
N ALA A 206 -4.18 -3.62 42.39
CA ALA A 206 -3.37 -4.69 42.95
C ALA A 206 -4.04 -6.07 42.74
N LYS A 207 -3.43 -6.89 41.88
CA LYS A 207 -3.67 -8.32 41.61
C LYS A 207 -5.04 -8.85 42.09
N GLY A 208 -6.13 -8.49 41.42
CA GLY A 208 -7.47 -8.96 41.85
C GLY A 208 -8.54 -9.09 40.77
N LEU A 209 -8.45 -8.35 39.66
CA LEU A 209 -9.43 -8.49 38.57
C LEU A 209 -8.96 -9.54 37.56
N GLN A 210 -9.77 -10.59 37.37
CA GLN A 210 -9.52 -11.65 36.39
C GLN A 210 -9.38 -11.04 34.98
N LYS A 211 -8.14 -10.98 34.48
CA LYS A 211 -7.72 -10.53 33.14
C LYS A 211 -8.66 -11.01 32.02
N ARG A 212 -9.21 -12.23 32.16
CA ARG A 212 -10.13 -12.87 31.20
C ARG A 212 -11.51 -12.21 31.06
N LYS A 213 -12.02 -11.49 32.06
CA LYS A 213 -13.41 -10.97 32.04
C LYS A 213 -13.52 -9.68 31.22
N TRP A 214 -12.54 -8.78 31.32
CA TRP A 214 -12.50 -7.54 30.56
C TRP A 214 -11.96 -7.71 29.14
N GLN A 215 -10.96 -8.58 28.93
CA GLN A 215 -10.49 -8.90 27.57
C GLN A 215 -11.64 -9.43 26.69
N LYS A 216 -12.55 -10.23 27.23
CA LYS A 216 -13.75 -10.69 26.49
C LYS A 216 -14.73 -9.56 26.16
N LEU A 217 -14.89 -8.58 27.05
CA LEU A 217 -15.74 -7.40 26.80
C LEU A 217 -15.15 -6.49 25.70
N ILE A 218 -13.84 -6.27 25.74
CA ILE A 218 -13.12 -5.45 24.75
C ILE A 218 -13.09 -6.16 23.39
N ILE A 219 -12.74 -7.44 23.35
CA ILE A 219 -12.75 -8.24 22.11
C ILE A 219 -14.17 -8.29 21.54
N GLY A 220 -15.20 -8.45 22.37
CA GLY A 220 -16.59 -8.39 21.94
C GLY A 220 -16.99 -7.06 21.32
N ALA A 221 -16.52 -5.94 21.89
CA ALA A 221 -16.76 -4.60 21.33
C ALA A 221 -16.01 -4.37 20.01
N ILE A 222 -14.78 -4.87 19.87
CA ILE A 222 -13.99 -4.77 18.63
C ILE A 222 -14.63 -5.60 17.51
N ILE A 223 -15.05 -6.84 17.80
CA ILE A 223 -15.73 -7.70 16.80
C ILE A 223 -17.06 -7.09 16.35
N TYR A 224 -17.79 -6.43 17.25
CA TYR A 224 -19.04 -5.73 16.92
C TYR A 224 -18.80 -4.56 15.94
N PHE A 225 -17.70 -3.82 16.11
CA PHE A 225 -17.31 -2.75 15.18
C PHE A 225 -16.85 -3.24 13.81
N ASP A 226 -16.28 -4.45 13.72
CA ASP A 226 -15.81 -5.07 12.47
C ASP A 226 -16.96 -5.68 11.63
N SER A 227 -18.16 -5.80 12.22
CA SER A 227 -19.36 -6.40 11.60
C SER A 227 -20.49 -5.41 11.31
N SER A 228 -20.24 -4.11 11.50
CA SER A 228 -21.16 -2.99 11.28
C SER A 228 -20.70 -2.14 10.09
#